data_AF-A0A348B516-F1
#
_entry.id   AF-A0A348B516-F1
#
_cell.length_a   1.000
_cell.length_b   1.000
_cell.length_c   1.000
_cell.angle_alpha   90.00
_cell.angle_beta   90.00
_cell.angle_gamma   90.00
#
_symmetry.space_group_name_H-M   'P 1'
#
loop_
_entity.id
_entity.type
_entity.pdbx_description
1 polymer ?
#
loop_
_entity_poly.entity_id
_entity_poly.type
_entity_poly.pdbx_seq_one_letter_code
_entity_poly.pdbx_strand_id
1 'polypeptide(L)'
;MEQDPKLAVYVTANSVQRMSRNEEQVEDFSRRVKKLGIVKVYLENYRDGLLVERREVEKVAEELSKSFEVAGEWPSERGERGGERVNNTASGSYAWEMNVIGNWSG
;
A
#
# COMPACT_ATOMS: atom_id res chain seq x y z
N MET A 1 -21.12 12.60 12.16
CA MET A 1 -21.02 11.15 11.86
C MET A 1 -19.85 10.63 12.65
N GLU A 2 -20.11 9.75 13.59
CA GLU A 2 -19.07 8.97 14.27
C GLU A 2 -18.45 8.06 13.19
N GLN A 3 -17.15 8.19 12.94
CA GLN A 3 -16.47 7.30 12.00
C GLN A 3 -16.09 6.03 12.76
N ASP A 4 -16.70 4.90 12.39
CA ASP A 4 -16.28 3.60 12.92
C ASP A 4 -14.80 3.35 12.60
N PRO A 5 -13.99 2.87 13.58
CA PRO A 5 -12.58 2.60 13.35
C PRO A 5 -12.40 1.52 12.29
N LYS A 6 -11.71 1.86 11.19
CA LYS A 6 -11.35 0.91 10.13
C LYS A 6 -9.99 0.25 10.44
N LEU A 7 -9.95 -1.08 10.44
CA LEU A 7 -8.70 -1.83 10.62
C LEU A 7 -7.94 -1.94 9.30
N ALA A 8 -6.63 -1.69 9.34
CA ALA A 8 -5.73 -1.82 8.21
C ALA A 8 -4.53 -2.71 8.56
N VAL A 9 -3.97 -3.40 7.55
CA VAL A 9 -2.73 -4.19 7.71
C VAL A 9 -1.57 -3.48 7.03
N TYR A 10 -0.46 -3.39 7.74
CA TYR A 10 0.80 -2.88 7.23
C TYR A 10 1.68 -4.04 6.73
N VAL A 11 2.06 -4.01 5.45
CA VAL A 11 2.89 -5.02 4.79
C VAL A 11 4.28 -4.45 4.61
N THR A 12 5.27 -5.11 5.22
CA THR A 12 6.64 -4.61 5.22
C THR A 12 7.33 -4.75 3.87
N ALA A 13 8.38 -3.97 3.61
CA ALA A 13 9.18 -4.05 2.37
C ALA A 13 9.68 -5.48 2.09
N ASN A 14 10.12 -6.20 3.13
CA ASN A 14 10.52 -7.61 3.04
C ASN A 14 9.37 -8.51 2.58
N SER A 15 8.16 -8.27 3.09
CA SER A 15 6.96 -9.02 2.71
C SER A 15 6.53 -8.71 1.27
N VAL A 16 6.57 -7.43 0.87
CA VAL A 16 6.26 -7.01 -0.51
C VAL A 16 7.23 -7.68 -1.50
N GLN A 17 8.54 -7.69 -1.22
CA GLN A 17 9.52 -8.36 -2.08
C GLN A 17 9.30 -9.88 -2.16
N ARG A 18 8.85 -10.53 -1.08
CA ARG A 18 8.52 -11.96 -1.12
C ARG A 18 7.26 -12.23 -1.95
N MET A 19 6.25 -11.37 -1.80
CA MET A 19 5.00 -11.45 -2.52
C MET A 19 5.16 -11.16 -4.02
N SER A 20 6.01 -10.22 -4.41
CA SER A 20 6.27 -9.91 -5.82
C SER A 20 6.82 -11.12 -6.60
N ARG A 21 7.56 -12.00 -5.90
CA ARG A 21 8.22 -13.18 -6.45
C ARG A 21 7.40 -14.47 -6.35
N ASN A 22 6.32 -14.48 -5.57
CA ASN A 22 5.49 -15.67 -5.36
C ASN A 22 4.01 -15.29 -5.19
N GLU A 23 3.22 -15.58 -6.22
CA GLU A 23 1.78 -15.29 -6.25
C GLU A 23 0.98 -16.08 -5.20
N GLU A 24 1.41 -17.30 -4.85
CA GLU A 24 0.79 -18.09 -3.79
C GLU A 24 0.83 -17.35 -2.44
N GLN A 25 1.88 -16.57 -2.19
CA GLN A 25 1.99 -15.75 -0.96
C GLN A 25 0.96 -14.61 -0.94
N VAL A 26 0.63 -14.04 -2.09
CA VAL A 26 -0.38 -12.98 -2.21
C VAL A 26 -1.78 -13.56 -1.96
N GLU A 27 -2.06 -14.74 -2.52
CA GLU A 27 -3.33 -15.44 -2.29
C GLU A 27 -3.50 -15.86 -0.83
N ASP A 28 -2.46 -16.45 -0.23
CA ASP A 28 -2.46 -16.87 1.16
C ASP A 28 -2.63 -15.69 2.13
N PHE A 29 -1.95 -14.58 1.88
CA PHE A 29 -2.14 -13.33 2.61
C PHE A 29 -3.57 -12.83 2.47
N SER A 30 -4.09 -12.74 1.24
CA SER A 30 -5.44 -12.25 0.97
C SER A 30 -6.50 -13.08 1.70
N ARG A 31 -6.36 -14.40 1.69
CA ARG A 31 -7.27 -15.32 2.40
C ARG A 31 -7.26 -15.08 3.91
N ARG A 32 -6.10 -14.84 4.51
CA ARG A 32 -5.96 -14.59 5.95
C ARG A 32 -6.51 -13.23 6.34
N VAL A 33 -6.17 -12.19 5.59
CA VAL A 33 -6.58 -10.80 5.87
C VAL A 33 -8.10 -10.62 5.71
N LYS A 34 -8.71 -11.23 4.69
CA LYS A 34 -10.18 -11.25 4.54
C LYS A 34 -10.90 -11.85 5.73
N LYS A 35 -10.38 -12.96 6.30
CA LYS A 35 -10.97 -13.61 7.48
C LYS A 35 -10.97 -12.71 8.72
N LEU A 36 -10.12 -11.69 8.76
CA LEU A 36 -10.05 -10.72 9.85
C LEU A 36 -10.96 -9.51 9.63
N GLY A 37 -11.74 -9.47 8.53
CA GLY A 37 -12.62 -8.33 8.21
C GLY A 37 -11.87 -7.07 7.79
N ILE A 38 -10.60 -7.20 7.40
CA ILE A 38 -9.75 -6.07 7.04
C ILE A 38 -10.02 -5.69 5.59
N VAL A 39 -10.27 -4.39 5.39
CA VAL A 39 -10.61 -3.82 4.07
C VAL A 39 -9.48 -3.02 3.47
N LYS A 40 -8.49 -2.60 4.27
CA LYS A 40 -7.38 -1.75 3.84
C LYS A 40 -6.01 -2.39 4.10
N VAL A 41 -5.13 -2.29 3.12
CA VAL A 41 -3.75 -2.78 3.18
C VAL A 41 -2.81 -1.63 2.82
N TYR A 42 -1.75 -1.46 3.62
CA TYR A 42 -0.67 -0.53 3.35
C TYR A 42 0.58 -1.29 2.92
N LEU A 43 1.24 -0.87 1.85
CA LEU A 43 2.48 -1.46 1.34
C LEU A 43 3.66 -0.52 1.61
N GLU A 44 4.64 -1.04 2.33
CA GLU A 44 5.95 -0.41 2.52
C GLU A 44 6.88 -0.79 1.37
N ASN A 45 7.62 0.19 0.85
CA ASN A 45 8.61 -0.03 -0.21
C ASN A 45 10.06 0.14 0.27
N TYR A 46 10.27 0.61 1.49
CA TYR A 46 11.61 0.78 2.06
C TYR A 46 11.64 0.37 3.53
N ARG A 47 12.59 -0.49 3.91
CA ARG A 47 12.85 -0.84 5.31
C ARG A 47 14.26 -1.37 5.50
N ASP A 48 14.97 -0.90 6.52
CA ASP A 48 16.27 -1.46 6.96
C ASP A 48 17.29 -1.62 5.81
N GLY A 49 17.36 -0.65 4.89
CA GLY A 49 18.26 -0.67 3.73
C GLY A 49 17.76 -1.46 2.52
N LEU A 50 16.63 -2.16 2.63
CA LEU A 50 15.94 -2.77 1.50
C LEU A 50 15.00 -1.75 0.84
N LEU A 51 15.29 -1.39 -0.41
CA LEU A 51 14.38 -0.64 -1.28
C LEU A 51 13.77 -1.63 -2.30
N VAL A 52 12.46 -1.80 -2.26
CA VAL A 52 11.71 -2.64 -3.19
C VAL A 52 11.47 -1.86 -4.48
N GLU A 53 11.71 -2.50 -5.63
CA GLU A 53 11.55 -1.82 -6.92
C GLU A 53 10.09 -1.48 -7.20
N ARG A 54 9.88 -0.42 -8.00
CA ARG A 54 8.54 0.07 -8.35
C ARG A 54 7.64 -1.02 -8.90
N ARG A 55 8.18 -1.79 -9.84
CA ARG A 55 7.47 -2.87 -10.53
C ARG A 55 7.07 -3.99 -9.57
N GLU A 56 7.89 -4.25 -8.55
CA GLU A 56 7.58 -5.26 -7.54
C GLU A 56 6.42 -4.81 -6.64
N VAL A 57 6.43 -3.54 -6.20
CA VAL A 57 5.33 -2.96 -5.41
C VAL A 57 4.05 -2.88 -6.24
N GLU A 58 4.12 -2.39 -7.47
CA GLU A 58 2.97 -2.29 -8.40
C GLU A 58 2.34 -3.66 -8.65
N LYS A 59 3.15 -4.69 -8.89
CA LYS A 59 2.65 -6.07 -9.07
C LYS A 59 1.84 -6.55 -7.85
N VAL A 60 2.35 -6.32 -6.64
CA VAL A 60 1.66 -6.73 -5.41
C VAL A 60 0.40 -5.87 -5.17
N ALA A 61 0.48 -4.57 -5.45
CA ALA A 61 -0.64 -3.65 -5.31
C ALA A 61 -1.79 -4.01 -6.26
N GLU A 62 -1.50 -4.31 -7.52
CA GLU A 62 -2.50 -4.72 -8.52
C GLU A 62 -3.27 -5.96 -8.06
N GLU A 63 -2.57 -6.99 -7.58
CA GLU A 63 -3.21 -8.22 -7.09
C GLU A 63 -4.07 -7.99 -5.84
N LEU A 64 -3.56 -7.22 -4.87
CA LEU A 64 -4.30 -6.93 -3.64
C LEU A 64 -5.48 -5.98 -3.86
N SER A 65 -5.40 -5.08 -4.85
CA SER A 65 -6.45 -4.12 -5.19
C SER A 65 -7.76 -4.78 -5.63
N LYS A 66 -7.70 -6.05 -6.08
CA LYS A 66 -8.89 -6.86 -6.41
C LYS A 66 -9.76 -7.14 -5.19
N SER A 67 -9.23 -6.98 -3.98
CA SER A 67 -9.85 -7.43 -2.74
C SER A 67 -9.81 -6.42 -1.59
N PHE A 68 -8.93 -5.42 -1.67
CA PHE A 68 -8.66 -4.47 -0.59
C PHE A 68 -8.44 -3.07 -1.15
N GLU A 69 -8.71 -2.06 -0.33
CA GLU A 69 -8.17 -0.71 -0.52
C GLU A 69 -6.65 -0.76 -0.27
N VAL A 70 -5.84 -0.43 -1.28
CA VAL A 70 -4.37 -0.47 -1.15
C VAL A 70 -3.81 0.96 -1.06
N ALA A 71 -2.95 1.20 -0.08
CA ALA A 71 -2.19 2.44 0.09
C ALA A 71 -0.69 2.14 0.16
N GLY A 72 0.17 3.12 -0.13
CA GLY A 72 1.62 2.95 -0.03
C GLY A 72 2.38 4.24 -0.26
N GLU A 73 3.60 4.32 0.27
CA GLU A 73 4.51 5.44 0.05
C GLU A 73 5.45 5.15 -1.13
N TRP A 74 5.64 6.14 -1.99
CA TRP A 74 6.60 6.10 -3.09
C TRP A 74 7.49 7.35 -3.04
N PRO A 75 8.83 7.24 -3.01
CA PRO A 75 9.69 8.38 -3.27
C PRO A 75 9.53 8.74 -4.76
N SER A 76 8.72 9.76 -5.04
CA SER A 76 8.58 10.30 -6.39
C SER A 76 9.95 10.73 -6.89
N GLU A 77 10.42 10.16 -8.00
CA GLU A 77 11.40 10.85 -8.81
C GLU A 77 10.74 12.14 -9.29
N ARG A 78 11.32 13.28 -8.89
CA ARG A 78 11.03 14.64 -9.39
C ARG A 78 9.89 15.37 -8.67
N GLY A 79 10.27 16.29 -7.79
CA GLY A 79 9.39 17.29 -7.21
C GLY A 79 8.95 18.35 -8.23
N GLU A 80 8.04 18.01 -9.14
CA GLU A 80 7.29 18.98 -9.94
C GLU A 80 5.90 18.45 -10.31
N ARG A 81 4.92 18.71 -9.44
CA ARG A 81 3.59 19.30 -9.74
C ARG A 81 2.54 18.84 -8.72
N GLY A 82 2.14 19.81 -7.88
CA GLY A 82 0.77 19.91 -7.41
C GLY A 82 0.33 18.99 -6.26
N GLY A 83 1.11 18.92 -5.19
CA GLY A 83 0.64 18.39 -3.90
C GLY A 83 1.16 19.30 -2.79
N GLU A 84 0.27 19.79 -1.94
CA GLU A 84 0.61 20.68 -0.84
C GLU A 84 1.60 19.99 0.12
N ARG A 85 2.72 20.66 0.38
CA ARG A 85 3.82 20.16 1.22
C ARG A 85 3.34 20.09 2.68
N VAL A 86 2.89 18.93 3.12
CA VAL A 86 2.74 18.67 4.55
C VAL A 86 4.08 18.19 5.08
N ASN A 87 4.91 19.13 5.54
CA ASN A 87 6.16 18.80 6.22
C ASN A 87 5.84 18.17 7.58
N ASN A 88 5.95 16.85 7.72
CA ASN A 88 6.09 16.24 9.02
C ASN A 88 7.51 15.66 9.16
N THR A 89 8.32 16.33 9.97
CA THR A 89 9.72 16.02 10.21
C THR A 89 9.85 14.84 11.17
N ALA A 90 9.80 13.63 10.63
CA ALA A 90 10.53 12.45 11.08
C ALA A 90 10.37 11.38 9.99
N SER A 91 11.48 10.98 9.34
CA SER A 91 11.53 10.09 8.15
C SER A 91 10.80 10.64 6.91
N GLY A 92 11.54 10.88 5.83
CA GLY A 92 11.04 11.50 4.59
C GLY A 92 10.03 10.64 3.82
N SER A 93 8.81 10.58 4.35
CA SER A 93 7.68 9.82 3.84
C SER A 93 6.73 10.74 3.06
N TYR A 94 6.68 10.57 1.74
CA TYR A 94 5.68 11.20 0.87
C TYR A 94 4.52 10.22 0.69
N ALA A 95 3.44 10.41 1.45
CA ALA A 95 2.22 9.61 1.35
C ALA A 95 1.48 9.93 0.04
N TRP A 96 1.20 8.90 -0.76
CA TRP A 96 0.23 8.96 -1.84
C TRP A 96 -1.02 8.21 -1.41
N GLU A 97 -2.19 8.85 -1.52
CA GLU A 97 -3.44 8.11 -1.64
C GLU A 97 -3.57 7.65 -3.09
N MET A 98 -3.38 6.36 -3.34
CA MET A 98 -3.80 5.78 -4.61
C MET A 98 -5.33 5.75 -4.63
N ASN A 99 -5.95 6.78 -5.22
CA ASN A 99 -7.30 6.66 -5.74
C ASN A 99 -7.26 5.72 -6.95
N VAL A 100 -7.24 4.41 -6.68
CA VAL A 100 -7.57 3.42 -7.70
C VAL A 100 -9.02 3.70 -8.07
N ILE A 101 -9.23 4.21 -9.28
CA ILE A 101 -10.52 4.63 -9.82
C ILE A 101 -11.46 3.42 -9.84
N GLY A 102 -12.21 3.24 -8.76
CA GLY A 102 -13.47 2.52 -8.73
C GLY A 102 -14.56 3.54 -8.48
N ASN A 103 -15.43 3.76 -9.45
CA ASN A 103 -16.61 4.63 -9.30
C ASN A 103 -17.40 4.22 -8.04
N TRP A 104 -17.51 5.15 -7.09
CA TRP A 104 -18.43 5.02 -5.96
C TRP A 104 -19.76 5.67 -6.35
N SER A 105 -20.78 4.84 -6.51
CA SER A 105 -22.19 5.22 -6.38
C SER A 105 -22.81 4.27 -5.37
N GLY A 106 -23.13 4.79 -4.19
CA GLY A 106 -23.72 4.07 -3.06
C GLY A 106 -23.80 4.98 -1.85
#